data_AF-A0A558NMU8-F1
#
_entry.id   AF-A0A558NMU8-F1
#
_cell.length_a   1.000
_cell.length_b   1.000
_cell.length_c   1.000
_cell.angle_alpha   90.00
_cell.angle_beta   90.00
_cell.angle_gamma   90.00
#
_symmetry.space_group_name_H-M   'P 1'
#
loop_
_entity.id
_entity.type
_entity.pdbx_description
1 polymer ?
#
loop_
_entity_poly.entity_id
_entity_poly.type
_entity_poly.pdbx_seq_one_letter_code
_entity_poly.pdbx_strand_id
1 'polypeptide(L)' 'MTARTVLNALEANRRYTDLKDAEARLDQARRDLDAGAINAEEYSNIADVCRKIIRASSDG' A
#
# COMPACT_ATOMS: atom_id res chain seq x y z
N MET A 1 -4.85 -23.87 19.12
CA MET A 1 -4.54 -22.55 18.51
C MET A 1 -4.10 -21.64 19.64
N THR A 2 -2.84 -21.18 19.66
CA THR A 2 -2.27 -20.41 20.79
C THR A 2 -2.34 -18.91 20.50
N ALA A 3 -2.33 -18.07 21.54
CA ALA A 3 -2.39 -16.61 21.40
C ALA A 3 -1.31 -16.03 20.46
N ARG A 4 -0.12 -16.66 20.42
CA ARG A 4 0.97 -16.31 19.50
C ARG A 4 0.60 -16.53 18.03
N THR A 5 -0.08 -17.64 17.71
CA THR A 5 -0.55 -17.92 16.34
C THR A 5 -1.59 -16.92 15.89
N VAL A 6 -2.48 -16.51 16.81
CA VAL A 6 -3.52 -15.51 16.53
C VAL A 6 -2.91 -14.13 16.29
N LEU A 7 -1.94 -13.72 17.12
CA LEU A 7 -1.20 -12.45 16.94
C LEU A 7 -0.47 -12.40 15.59
N ASN A 8 0.28 -13.45 15.24
CA ASN A 8 0.96 -13.52 13.94
C ASN A 8 -0.03 -13.46 12.76
N ALA A 9 -1.18 -14.13 12.88
CA ALA A 9 -2.21 -14.12 11.83
C ALA A 9 -2.86 -12.74 11.68
N LEU A 10 -3.06 -12.00 12.78
CA LEU A 10 -3.57 -10.63 12.78
C LEU A 10 -2.57 -9.66 12.15
N GLU A 11 -1.28 -9.80 12.47
CA GLU A 11 -0.22 -8.97 11.89
C GLU A 11 -0.04 -9.24 10.39
N ALA A 12 -0.08 -10.50 9.97
CA ALA A 12 -0.06 -10.87 8.55
C ALA A 12 -1.28 -10.31 7.78
N ASN A 13 -2.47 -10.34 8.38
CA ASN A 13 -3.67 -9.75 7.77
C ASN A 13 -3.59 -8.23 7.64
N ARG A 14 -3.02 -7.54 8.64
CA ARG A 14 -2.78 -6.09 8.56
C ARG A 14 -1.85 -5.76 7.41
N ARG A 15 -0.65 -6.37 7.38
CA ARG A 15 0.32 -6.19 6.28
C ARG A 15 -0.27 -6.46 4.91
N TYR A 16 -1.10 -7.50 4.78
CA TYR A 16 -1.78 -7.81 3.53
C TYR A 16 -2.80 -6.73 3.13
N THR A 17 -3.56 -6.21 4.10
CA THR A 17 -4.52 -5.12 3.87
C THR A 17 -3.82 -3.83 3.50
N ASP A 18 -2.76 -3.45 4.22
CA ASP A 18 -1.93 -2.27 3.95
C ASP A 18 -1.28 -2.35 2.56
N LEU A 19 -0.81 -3.53 2.16
CA LEU A 19 -0.27 -3.76 0.81
C LEU A 19 -1.36 -3.56 -0.25
N LYS A 20 -2.54 -4.16 -0.08
CA LYS A 20 -3.64 -4.05 -1.04
C LYS A 20 -4.17 -2.62 -1.16
N ASP A 21 -4.25 -1.90 -0.05
CA ASP A 21 -4.65 -0.48 -0.03
C ASP A 21 -3.62 0.39 -0.77
N ALA A 22 -2.33 0.17 -0.53
CA ALA A 22 -1.25 0.89 -1.21
C ALA A 22 -1.21 0.60 -2.72
N GLU A 23 -1.46 -0.64 -3.15
CA GLU A 23 -1.59 -0.99 -4.57
C GLU A 23 -2.79 -0.27 -5.21
N ALA A 24 -3.95 -0.26 -4.55
CA ALA A 24 -5.16 0.40 -5.04
C ALA A 24 -4.97 1.92 -5.16
N ARG A 25 -4.31 2.54 -4.17
CA ARG A 25 -3.99 3.98 -4.18
C ARG A 25 -3.04 4.35 -5.31
N LEU A 26 -2.07 3.50 -5.64
CA LEU A 26 -1.19 3.69 -6.79
C LEU A 26 -1.94 3.64 -8.12
N ASP A 27 -2.85 2.67 -8.28
CA ASP A 27 -3.67 2.54 -9.48
C ASP A 27 -4.58 3.77 -9.64
N GLN A 28 -5.24 4.18 -8.56
CA GLN A 28 -6.09 5.37 -8.53
C GLN A 28 -5.30 6.63 -8.89
N ALA A 29 -4.16 6.88 -8.22
CA ALA A 29 -3.32 8.04 -8.51
C ALA A 29 -2.84 8.05 -9.98
N ARG A 30 -2.60 6.88 -10.58
CA ARG A 30 -2.22 6.79 -11.98
C ARG A 30 -3.37 7.17 -12.91
N ARG A 31 -4.60 6.79 -12.58
CA ARG A 31 -5.80 7.22 -13.31
C ARG A 31 -6.05 8.71 -13.13
N ASP A 32 -5.83 9.25 -11.93
CA ASP A 32 -5.96 10.68 -11.66
C ASP A 32 -4.93 11.49 -12.45
N LEU A 33 -3.70 10.97 -12.61
CA LEU A 33 -2.68 11.59 -13.46
C LEU A 33 -3.10 11.57 -14.95
N ASP A 34 -3.62 10.44 -15.43
CA ASP A 34 -4.10 10.28 -16.81
C ASP A 34 -5.30 11.19 -17.11
N ALA A 35 -6.21 11.33 -16.14
CA ALA A 35 -7.35 12.23 -16.19
C ALA A 35 -6.98 13.72 -16.02
N GLY A 36 -5.72 14.02 -15.68
CA GLY A 36 -5.25 15.38 -15.39
C GLY A 36 -5.81 15.97 -14.09
N ALA A 37 -6.32 15.13 -13.19
CA ALA A 37 -6.81 15.53 -11.87
C ALA A 37 -5.67 15.83 -10.89
N ILE A 38 -4.50 15.20 -11.08
CA ILE A 38 -3.27 15.48 -10.34
C ILE A 38 -2.09 15.67 -11.29
N ASN A 39 -1.06 16.38 -10.82
CA ASN A 39 0.17 16.59 -11.58
C ASN A 39 1.20 15.46 -11.34
N ALA A 40 2.21 15.37 -12.22
CA ALA A 40 3.26 14.35 -12.12
C ALA A 40 4.05 14.40 -10.79
N GLU A 41 4.21 15.60 -10.20
CA GLU A 41 4.84 15.76 -8.88
C GLU A 41 3.98 15.15 -7.76
N GLU A 42 2.68 15.42 -7.74
CA GLU A 42 1.75 14.81 -6.78
C GLU A 42 1.69 13.31 -6.94
N TYR A 43 1.61 12.82 -8.18
CA TYR A 43 1.68 11.38 -8.46
C TYR A 43 2.97 10.77 -7.92
N SER A 44 4.13 11.41 -8.14
CA SER A 44 5.42 10.91 -7.66
C SER A 44 5.46 10.85 -6.13
N ASN A 45 4.86 11.82 -5.44
CA ASN A 45 4.84 11.86 -3.98
C ASN A 45 3.92 10.76 -3.41
N ILE A 46 2.73 10.58 -3.99
CA ILE A 46 1.81 9.49 -3.63
C ILE A 46 2.48 8.13 -3.91
N ALA A 47 3.15 8.01 -5.06
CA ALA A 47 3.80 6.77 -5.45
C ALA A 47 4.97 6.39 -4.55
N ASP A 48 5.78 7.35 -4.11
CA ASP A 48 6.88 7.12 -3.16
C ASP A 48 6.36 6.54 -1.83
N VAL A 49 5.30 7.13 -1.26
CA VAL A 49 4.68 6.65 -0.02
C VAL A 49 4.13 5.23 -0.19
N CYS A 50 3.37 4.98 -1.25
CA CYS A 50 2.78 3.65 -1.49
C CYS A 50 3.86 2.59 -1.73
N ARG A 51 4.94 2.92 -2.47
CA ARG A 51 6.06 2.01 -2.71
C ARG A 51 6.82 1.65 -1.44
N LYS A 52 6.94 2.58 -0.48
CA LYS A 52 7.52 2.31 0.85
C LYS A 52 6.67 1.33 1.65
N ILE A 53 5.35 1.48 1.63
CA ILE A 53 4.41 0.57 2.33
C ILE A 53 4.48 -0.84 1.71
N ILE A 54 4.50 -0.95 0.38
CA ILE A 54 4.59 -2.23 -0.33
C ILE A 54 5.91 -2.94 -0.02
N ARG A 55 7.04 -2.20 0.00
CA ARG A 55 8.34 -2.76 0.42
C ARG A 55 8.32 -3.25 1.87
N ALA A 56 7.82 -2.43 2.80
CA ALA A 56 7.74 -2.79 4.21
C ALA A 56 6.84 -4.02 4.45
N SER A 57 5.84 -4.23 3.58
CA SER A 57 4.93 -5.39 3.66
C SER A 57 5.49 -6.65 2.97
N SER A 58 6.47 -6.51 2.07
CA SER A 58 7.09 -7.64 1.35
C SER A 58 8.37 -8.18 2.01
N ASP A 59 9.02 -7.39 2.87
CA ASP A 59 10.27 -7.75 3.58
C ASP A 59 10.03 -8.48 4.92
N GLY A 60 8.79 -8.93 5.18
CA GLY A 60 8.36 -9.35 6.51
C GLY A 60 7.73 -10.72 6.62
#